data_AF-A0A812QVD3-F1
#
_entry.id   AF-A0A812QVD3-F1
#
_cell.length_a   1.000
_cell.length_b   1.000
_cell.length_c   1.000
_cell.angle_alpha   90.00
_cell.angle_beta   90.00
_cell.angle_gamma   90.00
#
_symmetry.space_group_name_H-M   'P 1'
#
loop_
_entity.id
_entity.type
_entity.pdbx_description
1 polymer ?
#
loop_
_entity_poly.entity_id
_entity_poly.type
_entity_poly.pdbx_seq_one_letter_code
_entity_poly.pdbx_strand_id
1 'polypeptide(L)'
;MACECCCGLVKLLAGVDVRFLLGLRKHKWPINEWDAQYEEDAVDPEIEILDAHHHLFDFKTHDKGLPVPKWIVKLSYLQYDADSMENQMQDPKLIHSFGARLNMLTPYMGEELMKDIEGNGRGHKVVGTIYMECGWKTPGVEECMEPVGEAAMVSEVHAKYPLLCKGMVCFADLRLGKAVEPALIHYKKNPLVKGIRHGLAYTGHPLMSDAAHCDANTASDPKFREGFSLLAKCPGIFVNRRRPILAEGFR
;
A
#
# COMPACT_ATOMS: atom_id res chain seq x y z
N MET A 1 30.13 -3.24 28.40
CA MET A 1 30.72 -4.36 27.63
C MET A 1 29.76 -5.54 27.72
N ALA A 2 28.76 -5.58 26.83
CA ALA A 2 27.86 -6.72 26.72
C ALA A 2 28.44 -7.69 25.69
N CYS A 3 28.47 -8.97 26.07
CA CYS A 3 29.20 -10.05 25.43
C CYS A 3 28.74 -10.33 23.99
N GLU A 4 29.67 -10.29 23.03
CA GLU A 4 29.47 -10.67 21.61
C GLU A 4 28.95 -12.10 21.44
N CYS A 5 29.12 -12.96 22.46
CA CYS A 5 28.68 -14.36 22.42
C CYS A 5 27.14 -14.55 22.45
N CYS A 6 26.38 -13.60 23.02
CA CYS A 6 24.92 -13.72 23.10
C CYS A 6 24.20 -13.35 21.78
N CYS A 7 24.81 -12.55 20.91
CA CYS A 7 24.23 -12.21 19.60
C CYS A 7 24.37 -13.34 18.57
N GLY A 8 25.39 -14.20 18.70
CA GLY A 8 25.62 -15.33 17.81
C GLY A 8 24.58 -16.44 17.96
N LEU A 9 24.20 -16.77 19.20
CA LEU A 9 23.27 -17.87 19.49
C LEU A 9 21.83 -17.54 19.08
N VAL A 10 21.39 -16.29 19.24
CA VAL A 10 20.06 -15.84 18.81
C VAL A 10 19.95 -15.81 17.27
N LYS A 11 21.03 -15.47 16.56
CA LYS A 11 21.10 -15.59 15.09
C LYS A 11 21.15 -17.05 14.61
N LEU A 12 21.81 -17.93 15.36
CA LEU A 12 21.88 -19.37 15.04
C LEU A 12 20.52 -20.05 15.23
N LEU A 13 19.74 -19.65 16.24
CA LEU A 13 18.44 -20.25 16.55
C LEU A 13 17.27 -19.65 15.76
N ALA A 14 17.36 -18.39 15.31
CA ALA A 14 16.34 -17.77 14.44
C ALA A 14 16.29 -18.38 13.03
N GLY A 15 17.31 -19.15 12.63
CA GLY A 15 17.39 -19.82 11.33
C GLY A 15 17.08 -21.33 11.37
N VAL A 16 16.87 -21.90 12.55
CA VAL A 16 16.58 -23.34 12.68
C VAL A 16 15.07 -23.54 12.68
N ASP A 17 14.55 -23.87 11.51
CA ASP A 17 13.17 -24.31 11.34
C ASP A 17 12.99 -25.64 12.09
N VAL A 18 12.28 -25.61 13.21
CA VAL A 18 12.03 -26.79 14.05
C VAL A 18 11.36 -27.92 13.25
N ARG A 19 10.64 -27.60 12.17
CA ARG A 19 10.06 -28.60 11.26
C ARG A 19 11.14 -29.34 10.47
N PHE A 20 12.18 -28.63 10.02
CA PHE A 20 13.32 -29.21 9.31
C PHE A 20 14.08 -30.22 10.18
N LEU A 21 14.31 -29.90 11.46
CA LEU A 21 14.95 -30.82 12.41
C LEU A 21 14.12 -32.09 12.69
N LEU A 22 12.80 -32.01 12.53
CA LEU A 22 11.87 -33.12 12.74
C LEU A 22 11.50 -33.86 11.43
N GLY A 23 12.15 -33.53 10.30
CA GLY A 23 11.87 -34.15 8.99
C GLY A 23 10.50 -33.79 8.40
N LEU A 24 9.84 -32.75 8.92
CA LEU A 24 8.52 -32.29 8.48
C LEU A 24 8.68 -31.23 7.38
N ARG A 25 7.89 -31.34 6.31
CA ARG A 25 7.88 -30.32 5.24
C ARG A 25 7.44 -28.96 5.80
N LYS A 26 8.06 -27.90 5.31
CA LYS A 26 7.64 -26.52 5.55
C LYS A 26 6.27 -26.34 4.92
N HIS A 27 5.25 -26.08 5.73
CA HIS A 27 3.92 -25.76 5.20
C HIS A 27 4.00 -24.38 4.54
N LYS A 28 3.75 -24.33 3.24
CA LYS A 28 3.64 -23.07 2.51
C LYS A 28 2.15 -22.72 2.41
N TRP A 29 1.82 -21.43 2.43
CA TRP A 29 0.45 -20.97 2.15
C TRP A 29 0.07 -21.39 0.72
N PRO A 30 -1.18 -21.80 0.41
CA PRO A 30 -1.59 -22.12 -0.97
C PRO A 30 -1.10 -21.17 -2.07
N ILE A 31 -1.06 -19.85 -1.81
CA ILE A 31 -0.51 -18.89 -2.77
C ILE A 31 1.01 -19.01 -2.95
N ASN A 32 1.76 -19.30 -1.88
CA ASN A 32 3.21 -19.52 -1.95
C ASN A 32 3.54 -20.90 -2.54
N GLU A 33 2.63 -21.87 -2.42
CA GLU A 33 2.73 -23.14 -3.14
C GLU A 33 2.47 -22.93 -4.62
N TRP A 34 1.41 -22.20 -4.98
CA TRP A 34 1.07 -21.82 -6.35
C TRP A 34 2.16 -20.98 -7.03
N ASP A 35 2.62 -19.92 -6.37
CA ASP A 35 3.73 -19.07 -6.83
C ASP A 35 5.01 -19.88 -7.01
N ALA A 36 5.28 -20.85 -6.14
CA ALA A 36 6.43 -21.73 -6.28
C ALA A 36 6.26 -22.83 -7.35
N GLN A 37 5.10 -22.94 -8.02
CA GLN A 37 4.91 -23.94 -9.09
C GLN A 37 5.67 -23.54 -10.35
N TYR A 38 5.80 -22.24 -10.62
CA TYR A 38 6.39 -21.73 -11.85
C TYR A 38 7.27 -20.53 -11.54
N GLU A 39 8.45 -20.53 -12.14
CA GLU A 39 9.32 -19.36 -12.14
C GLU A 39 9.39 -18.87 -13.59
N GLU A 40 8.97 -17.63 -13.82
CA GLU A 40 8.96 -17.01 -15.14
C GLU A 40 10.07 -15.97 -15.24
N ASP A 41 10.76 -15.92 -16.38
CA ASP A 41 11.69 -14.83 -16.67
C ASP A 41 10.91 -13.58 -17.08
N ALA A 42 11.42 -12.39 -16.75
CA ALA A 42 10.88 -11.16 -17.30
C ALA A 42 10.87 -11.22 -18.83
N VAL A 43 9.71 -10.99 -19.42
CA VAL A 43 9.57 -10.84 -20.87
C VAL A 43 10.18 -9.51 -21.29
N ASP A 44 11.04 -9.54 -22.31
CA ASP A 44 11.75 -8.37 -22.85
C ASP A 44 12.37 -7.48 -21.75
N PRO A 45 13.29 -8.01 -20.93
CA PRO A 45 13.77 -7.35 -19.71
C PRO A 45 14.47 -6.01 -19.99
N GLU A 46 14.96 -5.81 -21.22
CA GLU A 46 15.65 -4.59 -21.66
C GLU A 46 14.71 -3.41 -21.94
N ILE A 47 13.41 -3.66 -22.10
CA ILE A 47 12.42 -2.60 -22.35
C ILE A 47 12.30 -1.76 -21.08
N GLU A 48 12.50 -0.46 -21.23
CA GLU A 48 12.35 0.49 -20.13
C GLU A 48 10.88 0.65 -19.73
N ILE A 49 10.60 0.41 -18.46
CA ILE A 49 9.25 0.53 -17.89
C ILE A 49 9.20 1.73 -16.95
N LEU A 50 8.21 2.58 -17.17
CA LEU A 50 7.72 3.50 -16.15
C LEU A 50 6.49 2.87 -15.50
N ASP A 51 6.64 2.41 -14.27
CA ASP A 51 5.50 1.93 -13.50
C ASP A 51 4.64 3.12 -13.08
N ALA A 52 3.53 3.30 -13.78
CA ALA A 52 2.64 4.42 -13.59
C ALA A 52 1.81 4.34 -12.29
N HIS A 53 1.83 3.20 -11.58
CA HIS A 53 0.97 3.01 -10.42
C HIS A 53 1.54 1.94 -9.49
N HIS A 54 2.17 2.38 -8.39
CA HIS A 54 2.37 1.54 -7.21
C HIS A 54 1.80 2.19 -5.96
N HIS A 55 1.65 1.38 -4.92
CA HIS A 55 1.31 1.83 -3.58
C HIS A 55 2.46 1.49 -2.63
N LEU A 56 2.64 2.32 -1.62
CA LEU A 56 3.43 2.04 -0.43
C LEU A 56 2.48 2.10 0.74
N PHE A 57 2.64 1.18 1.67
CA PHE A 57 1.84 1.12 2.87
C PHE A 57 2.73 0.83 4.06
N ASP A 58 2.67 1.71 5.05
CA ASP A 58 3.32 1.50 6.33
C ASP A 58 2.30 1.75 7.42
N PHE A 59 1.76 0.67 7.99
CA PHE A 59 0.80 0.74 9.09
C PHE A 59 1.46 1.19 10.41
N LYS A 60 2.72 1.68 10.38
CA LYS A 60 3.43 2.24 11.54
C LYS A 60 2.83 3.52 12.11
N THR A 61 1.89 4.20 11.45
CA THR A 61 1.02 5.16 12.16
C THR A 61 -0.17 4.41 12.75
N HIS A 62 0.01 3.87 13.95
CA HIS A 62 -1.10 3.52 14.83
C HIS A 62 -1.00 4.34 16.11
N ASP A 63 -1.49 5.57 16.11
CA ASP A 63 -1.72 6.35 17.34
C ASP A 63 -2.97 5.86 18.11
N LYS A 64 -3.25 4.56 18.06
CA LYS A 64 -4.40 3.92 18.74
C LYS A 64 -4.08 2.52 19.33
N GLY A 65 -2.84 2.25 19.72
CA GLY A 65 -2.53 1.31 20.81
C GLY A 65 -2.63 -0.19 20.54
N LEU A 66 -1.63 -0.78 19.88
CA LEU A 66 -1.27 -2.18 20.13
C LEU A 66 -0.26 -2.24 21.30
N PRO A 67 -0.50 -3.03 22.37
CA PRO A 67 0.26 -2.94 23.62
C PRO A 67 1.62 -3.66 23.59
N VAL A 68 2.18 -3.98 22.42
CA VAL A 68 3.40 -4.80 22.32
C VAL A 68 4.45 -4.24 21.35
N PRO A 69 5.75 -4.23 21.75
CA PRO A 69 6.87 -3.86 20.89
C PRO A 69 6.98 -4.63 19.57
N LYS A 70 7.46 -3.94 18.52
CA LYS A 70 7.66 -4.44 17.14
C LYS A 70 8.39 -5.79 17.02
N TRP A 71 9.33 -6.08 17.91
CA TRP A 71 10.07 -7.35 17.88
C TRP A 71 9.25 -8.53 18.40
N ILE A 72 8.25 -8.30 19.27
CA ILE A 72 7.32 -9.34 19.76
C ILE A 72 6.36 -9.76 18.64
N VAL A 73 5.86 -8.79 17.86
CA VAL A 73 5.10 -9.07 16.64
C VAL A 73 5.95 -9.86 15.63
N LYS A 74 7.23 -9.52 15.48
CA LYS A 74 8.16 -10.28 14.62
C LYS A 74 8.37 -11.73 15.10
N LEU A 75 8.30 -12.00 16.40
CA LEU A 75 8.42 -13.35 16.96
C LEU A 75 7.16 -14.20 16.74
N SER A 76 5.95 -13.62 16.73
CA SER A 76 4.72 -14.39 16.45
C SER A 76 4.70 -14.96 15.02
N TYR A 77 5.40 -14.33 14.07
CA TYR A 77 5.58 -14.87 12.72
C TYR A 77 6.44 -16.13 12.63
N LEU A 78 7.29 -16.38 13.64
CA LEU A 78 8.11 -17.60 13.70
C LEU A 78 7.34 -18.78 14.34
N GLN A 79 6.10 -18.57 14.80
CA GLN A 79 5.36 -19.52 15.64
C GLN A 79 4.15 -20.17 14.96
N TYR A 80 3.69 -19.70 13.79
CA TYR A 80 2.49 -20.24 13.14
C TYR A 80 2.80 -21.15 11.95
N ASP A 81 2.17 -22.32 11.99
CA ASP A 81 2.05 -23.32 10.94
C ASP A 81 0.78 -23.02 10.11
N ALA A 82 0.88 -23.05 8.78
CA ALA A 82 -0.22 -22.71 7.88
C ALA A 82 -1.46 -23.64 8.03
N ASP A 83 -1.34 -24.86 8.57
CA ASP A 83 -2.50 -25.73 8.89
C ASP A 83 -3.37 -25.15 10.03
N SER A 84 -2.76 -24.40 10.95
CA SER A 84 -3.47 -23.67 12.00
C SER A 84 -4.23 -22.46 11.46
N MET A 85 -3.79 -21.90 10.32
CA MET A 85 -4.56 -20.89 9.59
C MET A 85 -5.62 -21.55 8.70
N GLU A 86 -5.31 -22.70 8.09
CA GLU A 86 -6.15 -23.42 7.13
C GLU A 86 -7.52 -23.83 7.72
N ASN A 87 -7.56 -24.21 9.00
CA ASN A 87 -8.84 -24.48 9.68
C ASN A 87 -9.70 -23.22 9.93
N GLN A 88 -9.15 -22.01 9.75
CA GLN A 88 -9.92 -20.76 9.67
C GLN A 88 -10.25 -20.37 8.21
N MET A 89 -9.61 -21.00 7.22
CA MET A 89 -9.67 -20.67 5.78
C MET A 89 -10.74 -21.43 4.98
N GLN A 90 -11.36 -22.47 5.54
CA GLN A 90 -12.52 -23.11 4.91
C GLN A 90 -13.87 -22.55 5.39
N ASP A 91 -13.84 -21.48 6.20
CA ASP A 91 -15.00 -20.62 6.45
C ASP A 91 -15.24 -19.76 5.18
N PRO A 92 -16.46 -19.71 4.62
CA PRO A 92 -16.84 -18.78 3.54
C PRO A 92 -16.39 -17.32 3.73
N LYS A 93 -16.06 -16.91 4.97
CA LYS A 93 -15.37 -15.64 5.29
C LYS A 93 -14.02 -15.43 4.63
N LEU A 94 -13.38 -16.49 4.13
CA LEU A 94 -12.07 -16.40 3.48
C LEU A 94 -12.14 -16.16 1.96
N ILE A 95 -13.34 -16.19 1.39
CA ILE A 95 -13.62 -15.88 -0.01
C ILE A 95 -13.36 -14.38 -0.32
N HIS A 96 -13.13 -13.55 0.70
CA HIS A 96 -12.65 -12.15 0.60
C HIS A 96 -11.12 -12.03 0.42
N SER A 97 -10.50 -13.05 -0.19
CA SER A 97 -9.05 -13.24 -0.35
C SER A 97 -8.36 -12.32 -1.39
N PHE A 98 -8.77 -11.06 -1.56
CA PHE A 98 -7.84 -10.04 -2.01
C PHE A 98 -6.99 -9.58 -0.83
N GLY A 99 -5.76 -10.08 -0.76
CA GLY A 99 -4.66 -9.40 -0.06
C GLY A 99 -4.90 -9.11 1.42
N ALA A 100 -5.34 -10.08 2.21
CA ALA A 100 -5.20 -9.98 3.66
C ALA A 100 -3.84 -10.58 4.09
N ARG A 101 -2.73 -9.97 3.65
CA ARG A 101 -1.63 -9.83 4.61
C ARG A 101 -2.26 -9.13 5.82
N LEU A 102 -1.89 -9.49 7.05
CA LEU A 102 -2.21 -8.62 8.19
C LEU A 102 -1.49 -7.31 7.94
N ASN A 103 -2.16 -6.42 7.22
CA ASN A 103 -1.66 -5.18 6.66
C ASN A 103 -1.01 -4.36 7.79
N MET A 104 -1.60 -4.41 8.99
CA MET A 104 -1.10 -3.87 10.25
C MET A 104 0.34 -4.26 10.67
N LEU A 105 0.95 -5.31 10.11
CA LEU A 105 2.12 -5.95 10.70
C LEU A 105 3.32 -6.13 9.73
N THR A 106 3.16 -5.90 8.42
CA THR A 106 4.27 -5.95 7.44
C THR A 106 4.23 -4.72 6.54
N PRO A 107 5.09 -3.71 6.77
CA PRO A 107 5.15 -2.56 5.88
C PRO A 107 5.64 -2.98 4.50
N TYR A 108 5.15 -2.32 3.46
CA TYR A 108 5.64 -2.42 2.10
C TYR A 108 6.06 -1.03 1.65
N MET A 109 7.37 -0.81 1.69
CA MET A 109 8.00 0.47 1.49
C MET A 109 9.04 0.36 0.37
N GLY A 110 9.90 1.37 0.22
CA GLY A 110 10.87 1.38 -0.86
C GLY A 110 11.83 0.19 -0.88
N GLU A 111 12.16 -0.40 0.28
CA GLU A 111 13.05 -1.57 0.30
C GLU A 111 12.38 -2.81 -0.29
N GLU A 112 11.13 -3.06 0.07
CA GLU A 112 10.35 -4.19 -0.44
C GLU A 112 10.07 -4.02 -1.94
N LEU A 113 9.67 -2.82 -2.37
CA LEU A 113 9.43 -2.54 -3.79
C LEU A 113 10.71 -2.64 -4.63
N MET A 114 11.86 -2.20 -4.12
CA MET A 114 13.14 -2.39 -4.82
C MET A 114 13.45 -3.88 -5.03
N LYS A 115 13.21 -4.73 -4.02
CA LYS A 115 13.41 -6.19 -4.15
C LYS A 115 12.49 -6.80 -5.21
N ASP A 116 11.23 -6.36 -5.24
CA ASP A 116 10.27 -6.84 -6.25
C ASP A 116 10.68 -6.38 -7.66
N ILE A 117 11.16 -5.15 -7.81
CA ILE A 117 11.69 -4.63 -9.09
C ILE A 117 12.95 -5.38 -9.52
N GLU A 118 13.87 -5.66 -8.60
CA GLU A 118 15.09 -6.43 -8.89
C GLU A 118 14.76 -7.88 -9.26
N GLY A 119 13.69 -8.45 -8.70
CA GLY A 119 13.20 -9.78 -9.04
C GLY A 119 14.26 -10.88 -8.87
N ASN A 120 15.14 -10.75 -7.88
CA ASN A 120 16.33 -11.60 -7.70
C ASN A 120 17.22 -11.73 -8.96
N GLY A 121 17.30 -10.66 -9.76
CA GLY A 121 18.06 -10.61 -11.01
C GLY A 121 17.24 -10.96 -12.26
N ARG A 122 15.95 -11.25 -12.11
CA ARG A 122 15.02 -11.58 -13.20
C ARG A 122 13.95 -10.53 -13.44
N GLY A 123 14.01 -9.39 -12.75
CA GLY A 123 13.01 -8.32 -12.87
C GLY A 123 13.10 -7.56 -14.20
N HIS A 124 12.04 -6.81 -14.51
CA HIS A 124 12.02 -5.91 -15.66
C HIS A 124 12.88 -4.66 -15.40
N LYS A 125 13.37 -4.00 -16.46
CA LYS A 125 14.06 -2.71 -16.38
C LYS A 125 13.12 -1.55 -16.07
N VAL A 126 12.68 -1.46 -14.82
CA VAL A 126 11.93 -0.31 -14.31
C VAL A 126 12.87 0.88 -14.15
N VAL A 127 12.60 1.97 -14.88
CA VAL A 127 13.42 3.20 -14.85
C VAL A 127 12.80 4.28 -13.97
N GLY A 128 11.57 4.09 -13.52
CA GLY A 128 10.87 5.01 -12.64
C GLY A 128 9.51 4.49 -12.21
N THR A 129 9.05 4.93 -11.04
CA THR A 129 7.69 4.61 -10.56
C THR A 129 6.92 5.86 -10.15
N ILE A 130 5.59 5.80 -10.21
CA ILE A 130 4.67 6.83 -9.73
C ILE A 130 3.88 6.29 -8.54
N TYR A 131 3.93 7.00 -7.42
CA TYR A 131 3.18 6.66 -6.22
C TYR A 131 1.73 7.10 -6.32
N MET A 132 0.81 6.26 -5.86
CA MET A 132 -0.61 6.56 -5.74
C MET A 132 -1.04 6.49 -4.27
N GLU A 133 -1.80 7.48 -3.81
CA GLU A 133 -2.32 7.54 -2.43
C GLU A 133 -2.94 6.23 -1.97
N CYS A 134 -2.70 5.92 -0.70
CA CYS A 134 -3.09 4.66 -0.09
C CYS A 134 -3.69 4.87 1.31
N GLY A 135 -4.38 6.00 1.51
CA GLY A 135 -5.21 6.24 2.69
C GLY A 135 -4.45 6.54 3.99
N TRP A 136 -3.22 7.07 3.92
CA TRP A 136 -2.50 7.53 5.10
C TRP A 136 -3.23 8.67 5.82
N LYS A 137 -3.25 8.65 7.16
CA LYS A 137 -3.82 9.71 7.99
C LYS A 137 -2.90 10.07 9.15
N THR A 138 -2.58 11.34 9.25
CA THR A 138 -1.83 11.92 10.39
C THR A 138 -2.85 12.44 11.41
N PRO A 139 -3.02 11.80 12.57
CA PRO A 139 -4.00 12.25 13.55
C PRO A 139 -3.54 13.52 14.28
N GLY A 140 -4.50 14.30 14.79
CA GLY A 140 -4.22 15.48 15.61
C GLY A 140 -3.84 16.74 14.83
N VAL A 141 -3.90 16.70 13.50
CA VAL A 141 -3.83 17.90 12.65
C VAL A 141 -5.22 18.27 12.14
N GLU A 142 -5.34 19.43 11.47
CA GLU A 142 -6.58 19.83 10.81
C GLU A 142 -7.05 18.75 9.81
N GLU A 143 -8.36 18.51 9.71
CA GLU A 143 -8.94 17.45 8.88
C GLU A 143 -8.44 17.47 7.42
N CYS A 144 -8.34 18.66 6.81
CA CYS A 144 -7.83 18.78 5.44
C CYS A 144 -6.35 18.40 5.31
N MET A 145 -5.58 18.51 6.41
CA MET A 145 -4.14 18.25 6.47
C MET A 145 -3.79 16.82 6.89
N GLU A 146 -4.73 16.02 7.41
CA GLU A 146 -4.48 14.62 7.79
C GLU A 146 -3.76 13.79 6.71
N PRO A 147 -4.14 13.85 5.40
CA PRO A 147 -3.49 13.05 4.37
C PRO A 147 -2.15 13.60 3.91
N VAL A 148 -1.79 14.83 4.27
CA VAL A 148 -0.57 15.50 3.76
C VAL A 148 0.70 14.81 4.23
N GLY A 149 0.68 14.15 5.40
CA GLY A 149 1.80 13.36 5.91
C GLY A 149 2.26 12.24 4.98
N GLU A 150 1.35 11.70 4.13
CA GLU A 150 1.68 10.69 3.12
C GLU A 150 2.74 11.21 2.13
N ALA A 151 2.58 12.46 1.66
CA ALA A 151 3.48 13.06 0.70
C ALA A 151 4.89 13.26 1.27
N ALA A 152 5.01 13.54 2.57
CA ALA A 152 6.30 13.62 3.25
C ALA A 152 6.99 12.25 3.29
N MET A 153 6.27 11.20 3.68
CA MET A 153 6.77 9.82 3.67
C MET A 153 7.26 9.40 2.28
N VAL A 154 6.47 9.67 1.23
CA VAL A 154 6.85 9.31 -0.15
C VAL A 154 8.08 10.09 -0.60
N SER A 155 8.23 11.35 -0.18
CA SER A 155 9.42 12.17 -0.47
C SER A 155 10.67 11.58 0.19
N GLU A 156 10.56 11.06 1.41
CA GLU A 156 11.67 10.35 2.08
C GLU A 156 12.04 9.04 1.36
N VAL A 157 11.04 8.28 0.90
CA VAL A 157 11.26 7.07 0.09
C VAL A 157 12.00 7.43 -1.21
N HIS A 158 11.56 8.46 -1.93
CA HIS A 158 12.24 8.92 -3.14
C HIS A 158 13.68 9.37 -2.87
N ALA A 159 13.91 10.10 -1.78
CA ALA A 159 15.25 10.56 -1.40
C ALA A 159 16.20 9.39 -1.13
N LYS A 160 15.70 8.30 -0.54
CA LYS A 160 16.48 7.07 -0.29
C LYS A 160 16.62 6.20 -1.54
N TYR A 161 15.59 6.14 -2.37
CA TYR A 161 15.53 5.33 -3.59
C TYR A 161 15.10 6.19 -4.79
N PRO A 162 16.03 6.92 -5.45
CA PRO A 162 15.69 7.90 -6.51
C PRO A 162 15.03 7.31 -7.77
N LEU A 163 15.05 5.99 -7.91
CA LEU A 163 14.30 5.26 -8.94
C LEU A 163 12.80 5.26 -8.64
N LEU A 164 12.41 5.13 -7.37
CA LEU A 164 11.01 5.05 -6.96
C LEU A 164 10.40 6.44 -6.83
N CYS A 165 9.08 6.55 -7.00
CA CYS A 165 8.31 7.76 -6.70
C CYS A 165 8.82 9.03 -7.43
N LYS A 166 9.20 8.92 -8.71
CA LYS A 166 9.58 10.06 -9.57
C LYS A 166 8.44 11.08 -9.74
N GLY A 167 7.23 10.68 -9.39
CA GLY A 167 6.10 11.54 -9.08
C GLY A 167 5.15 10.84 -8.12
N MET A 168 4.22 11.61 -7.55
CA MET A 168 3.18 11.09 -6.65
C MET A 168 1.83 11.74 -6.92
N VAL A 169 0.77 10.96 -6.69
CA VAL A 169 -0.63 11.39 -6.71
C VAL A 169 -1.19 11.21 -5.31
N CYS A 170 -1.45 12.33 -4.62
CA CYS A 170 -1.83 12.34 -3.20
C CYS A 170 -3.34 12.28 -2.99
N PHE A 171 -3.80 12.02 -1.77
CA PHE A 171 -5.21 12.19 -1.43
C PHE A 171 -5.52 13.62 -0.99
N ALA A 172 -6.69 14.13 -1.39
CA ALA A 172 -7.30 15.31 -0.78
C ALA A 172 -8.81 15.09 -0.66
N ASP A 173 -9.38 15.37 0.51
CA ASP A 173 -10.82 15.26 0.70
C ASP A 173 -11.55 16.46 0.11
N LEU A 174 -11.93 16.34 -1.17
CA LEU A 174 -12.66 17.39 -1.89
C LEU A 174 -14.06 17.65 -1.30
N ARG A 175 -14.61 16.75 -0.48
CA ARG A 175 -15.92 16.93 0.17
C ARG A 175 -15.90 18.02 1.25
N LEU A 176 -14.71 18.44 1.66
CA LEU A 176 -14.51 19.60 2.54
C LEU A 176 -14.83 20.94 1.84
N GLY A 177 -15.07 20.94 0.52
CA GLY A 177 -15.32 22.15 -0.23
C GLY A 177 -14.13 23.09 -0.18
N LYS A 178 -14.37 24.38 0.07
CA LYS A 178 -13.30 25.37 0.19
C LYS A 178 -12.27 25.04 1.28
N ALA A 179 -12.66 24.31 2.34
CA ALA A 179 -11.76 23.98 3.44
C ALA A 179 -10.62 23.01 3.05
N VAL A 180 -10.64 22.41 1.85
CA VAL A 180 -9.52 21.59 1.34
C VAL A 180 -8.32 22.43 0.86
N GLU A 181 -8.48 23.74 0.67
CA GLU A 181 -7.47 24.64 0.07
C GLU A 181 -6.08 24.56 0.74
N PRO A 182 -5.93 24.49 2.08
CA PRO A 182 -4.61 24.38 2.72
C PRO A 182 -3.81 23.16 2.26
N ALA A 183 -4.45 22.01 2.10
CA ALA A 183 -3.80 20.77 1.64
C ALA A 183 -3.30 20.90 0.19
N LEU A 184 -4.13 21.48 -0.69
CA LEU A 184 -3.75 21.72 -2.09
C LEU A 184 -2.58 22.69 -2.21
N ILE A 185 -2.58 23.76 -1.40
CA ILE A 185 -1.46 24.71 -1.32
C ILE A 185 -0.19 24.01 -0.82
N HIS A 186 -0.31 23.11 0.15
CA HIS A 186 0.82 22.33 0.63
C HIS A 186 1.41 21.46 -0.48
N TYR A 187 0.57 20.69 -1.17
CA TYR A 187 1.00 19.82 -2.28
C TYR A 187 1.68 20.59 -3.40
N LYS A 188 1.20 21.78 -3.75
CA LYS A 188 1.83 22.64 -4.77
C LYS A 188 3.29 22.99 -4.48
N LYS A 189 3.72 22.97 -3.21
CA LYS A 189 5.11 23.25 -2.81
C LYS A 189 6.05 22.07 -3.04
N ASN A 190 5.51 20.85 -3.18
CA ASN A 190 6.31 19.64 -3.37
C ASN A 190 6.40 19.30 -4.88
N PRO A 191 7.59 19.38 -5.51
CA PRO A 191 7.76 19.16 -6.94
C PRO A 191 7.45 17.72 -7.39
N LEU A 192 7.44 16.76 -6.47
CA LEU A 192 7.07 15.37 -6.76
C LEU A 192 5.56 15.20 -6.92
N VAL A 193 4.73 16.08 -6.36
CA VAL A 193 3.28 15.96 -6.48
C VAL A 193 2.83 16.34 -7.88
N LYS A 194 2.21 15.39 -8.59
CA LYS A 194 1.69 15.54 -9.97
C LYS A 194 0.17 15.47 -10.04
N GLY A 195 -0.50 15.22 -8.92
CA GLY A 195 -1.93 15.02 -8.93
C GLY A 195 -2.50 14.76 -7.55
N ILE A 196 -3.83 14.72 -7.52
CA ILE A 196 -4.58 14.12 -6.43
C ILE A 196 -5.48 13.02 -6.94
N ARG A 197 -5.79 12.04 -6.09
CA ARG A 197 -6.84 11.06 -6.33
C ARG A 197 -7.87 11.20 -5.23
N HIS A 198 -9.14 11.25 -5.61
CA HIS A 198 -10.28 11.08 -4.72
C HIS A 198 -11.08 9.90 -5.26
N GLY A 199 -11.10 8.78 -4.55
CA GLY A 199 -11.76 7.56 -5.00
C GLY A 199 -13.26 7.78 -5.20
N LEU A 200 -13.72 7.68 -6.44
CA LEU A 200 -15.14 7.82 -6.81
C LEU A 200 -15.80 6.46 -7.14
N ALA A 201 -15.19 5.36 -6.70
CA ALA A 201 -15.79 4.05 -6.85
C ALA A 201 -17.03 3.98 -5.94
N TYR A 202 -18.17 3.65 -6.53
CA TYR A 202 -19.43 3.42 -5.83
C TYR A 202 -20.02 2.11 -6.35
N THR A 203 -20.68 1.37 -5.47
CA THR A 203 -21.51 0.22 -5.84
C THR A 203 -22.73 0.16 -4.94
N GLY A 204 -23.89 -0.11 -5.53
CA GLY A 204 -25.12 -0.41 -4.78
C GLY A 204 -25.22 -1.88 -4.38
N HIS A 205 -24.24 -2.71 -4.74
CA HIS A 205 -24.26 -4.15 -4.51
C HIS A 205 -23.64 -4.50 -3.15
N PRO A 206 -24.38 -5.13 -2.21
CA PRO A 206 -23.90 -5.39 -0.84
C PRO A 206 -22.59 -6.20 -0.77
N LEU A 207 -22.39 -7.16 -1.67
CA LEU A 207 -21.17 -7.98 -1.70
C LEU A 207 -19.91 -7.24 -2.17
N MET A 208 -20.04 -6.00 -2.65
CA MET A 208 -18.93 -5.19 -3.14
C MET A 208 -18.74 -3.91 -2.32
N SER A 209 -19.41 -3.77 -1.17
CA SER A 209 -19.36 -2.56 -0.34
C SER A 209 -17.94 -2.15 0.03
N ASP A 210 -17.06 -3.13 0.24
CA ASP A 210 -15.66 -2.89 0.63
C ASP A 210 -14.80 -2.28 -0.50
N ALA A 211 -15.28 -2.36 -1.74
CA ALA A 211 -14.66 -1.72 -2.91
C ALA A 211 -15.21 -0.30 -3.17
N ALA A 212 -16.26 0.12 -2.46
CA ALA A 212 -16.77 1.48 -2.55
C ALA A 212 -15.88 2.45 -1.76
N HIS A 213 -15.65 3.63 -2.32
CA HIS A 213 -14.88 4.71 -1.71
C HIS A 213 -15.71 6.00 -1.55
N CYS A 214 -16.90 6.06 -2.16
CA CYS A 214 -17.80 7.19 -2.05
C CYS A 214 -19.27 6.79 -2.21
N ASP A 215 -20.17 7.75 -1.99
CA ASP A 215 -21.59 7.60 -2.30
C ASP A 215 -21.85 7.86 -3.79
N ALA A 216 -22.99 7.38 -4.30
CA ALA A 216 -23.37 7.52 -5.71
C ALA A 216 -23.30 8.97 -6.23
N ASN A 217 -23.62 9.93 -5.37
CA ASN A 217 -23.77 11.33 -5.73
C ASN A 217 -22.56 12.20 -5.35
N THR A 218 -21.47 11.63 -4.83
CA THR A 218 -20.32 12.41 -4.34
C THR A 218 -19.77 13.37 -5.41
N ALA A 219 -19.63 12.94 -6.67
CA ALA A 219 -19.12 13.80 -7.74
C ALA A 219 -20.07 14.95 -8.14
N SER A 220 -21.36 14.82 -7.82
CA SER A 220 -22.39 15.82 -8.09
C SER A 220 -22.66 16.75 -6.90
N ASP A 221 -22.13 16.41 -5.72
CA ASP A 221 -22.31 17.18 -4.49
C ASP A 221 -21.73 18.61 -4.65
N PRO A 222 -22.48 19.67 -4.26
CA PRO A 222 -22.00 21.04 -4.38
C PRO A 222 -20.70 21.33 -3.62
N LYS A 223 -20.48 20.76 -2.43
CA LYS A 223 -19.21 20.92 -1.71
C LYS A 223 -18.08 20.21 -2.45
N PHE A 224 -18.31 19.00 -2.93
CA PHE A 224 -17.29 18.31 -3.74
C PHE A 224 -16.89 19.15 -4.96
N ARG A 225 -17.87 19.72 -5.67
CA ARG A 225 -17.63 20.58 -6.83
C ARG A 225 -16.91 21.89 -6.47
N GLU A 226 -17.22 22.48 -5.31
CA GLU A 226 -16.50 23.63 -4.77
C GLU A 226 -15.02 23.28 -4.54
N GLY A 227 -14.73 22.18 -3.84
CA GLY A 227 -13.37 21.71 -3.60
C GLY A 227 -12.63 21.36 -4.88
N PHE A 228 -13.28 20.64 -5.80
CA PHE A 228 -12.74 20.29 -7.12
C PHE A 228 -12.38 21.54 -7.95
N SER A 229 -13.17 22.61 -7.87
CA SER A 229 -12.91 23.85 -8.60
C SER A 229 -11.58 24.52 -8.21
N LEU A 230 -11.09 24.28 -6.99
CA LEU A 230 -9.82 24.84 -6.50
C LEU A 230 -8.60 24.24 -7.22
N LEU A 231 -8.73 23.08 -7.86
CA LEU A 231 -7.65 22.46 -8.63
C LEU A 231 -7.23 23.32 -9.82
N ALA A 232 -8.14 24.14 -10.37
CA ALA A 232 -7.81 25.10 -11.43
C ALA A 232 -6.75 26.14 -10.98
N LYS A 233 -6.62 26.40 -9.68
CA LYS A 233 -5.60 27.28 -9.08
C LYS A 233 -4.26 26.58 -8.84
N CYS A 234 -4.22 25.27 -9.03
CA CYS A 234 -3.06 24.39 -8.82
C CYS A 234 -2.66 23.70 -10.14
N PRO A 235 -2.17 24.46 -11.15
CA PRO A 235 -1.75 23.87 -12.41
C PRO A 235 -0.66 22.82 -12.19
N GLY A 236 -0.81 21.66 -12.83
CA GLY A 236 0.08 20.50 -12.66
C GLY A 236 -0.43 19.44 -11.67
N ILE A 237 -1.57 19.65 -11.00
CA ILE A 237 -2.26 18.63 -10.20
C ILE A 237 -3.47 18.09 -10.99
N PHE A 238 -3.37 16.87 -11.51
CA PHE A 238 -4.46 16.19 -12.22
C PHE A 238 -5.30 15.31 -11.29
N VAL A 239 -6.57 15.06 -11.64
CA VAL A 239 -7.43 14.09 -10.92
C VAL A 239 -7.48 12.77 -11.68
N ASN A 240 -6.95 11.72 -11.07
CA ASN A 240 -7.10 10.36 -11.61
C ASN A 240 -8.51 9.86 -11.30
N ARG A 241 -9.39 9.82 -12.33
CA ARG A 241 -10.71 9.19 -12.22
C ARG A 241 -10.56 7.70 -12.55
N ARG A 242 -10.68 6.81 -11.56
CA ARG A 242 -11.15 5.44 -11.85
C ARG A 242 -12.60 5.60 -12.33
N ARG A 243 -12.87 5.36 -13.61
CA ARG A 243 -14.26 5.35 -14.10
C ARG A 243 -15.05 4.33 -13.26
N PRO A 244 -16.27 4.64 -12.81
CA PRO A 244 -17.14 3.59 -12.31
C PRO A 244 -17.34 2.58 -13.44
N ILE A 245 -17.14 1.29 -13.13
CA ILE A 245 -17.58 0.20 -13.99
C ILE A 245 -19.11 0.23 -13.91
N LEU A 246 -19.73 1.09 -14.72
CA LEU A 246 -21.15 0.98 -14.99
C LEU A 246 -21.32 -0.23 -15.89
N ALA A 247 -21.74 -1.34 -15.28
CA ALA A 247 -22.41 -2.39 -16.02
C ALA A 247 -23.61 -1.74 -16.73
N GLU A 248 -23.62 -1.88 -18.06
CA GLU A 248 -24.74 -1.63 -18.97
C GLU A 248 -25.09 -0.16 -19.30
N GLY A 249 -24.54 0.25 -20.45
CA GLY A 249 -25.20 0.87 -21.59
C GLY A 249 -26.37 1.83 -21.36
N PHE A 250 -26.20 3.08 -21.80
CA PHE A 250 -27.22 3.81 -22.55
C PHE A 250 -26.54 4.73 -23.56
N ARG A 251 -27.20 4.86 -24.72
CA ARG A 251 -26.86 5.73 -25.86
C ARG A 251 -26.81 7.21 -25.48
#